data_AF-A0A918BED2-F1
#
_entry.id   AF-A0A918BED2-F1
#
_cell.length_a   1.000
_cell.length_b   1.000
_cell.length_c   1.000
_cell.angle_alpha   90.00
_cell.angle_beta   90.00
_cell.angle_gamma   90.00
#
_symmetry.space_group_name_H-M   'P 1'
#
loop_
_entity.id
_entity.type
_entity.pdbx_description
1 polymer ?
#
loop_
_entity_poly.entity_id
_entity_poly.type
_entity_poly.pdbx_seq_one_letter_code
_entity_poly.pdbx_strand_id
1 'polypeptide(L)'
;MSTGTDVASVRDADPVPMSETPVKQESTAAFYGQAVASFAVALAATAVGIFQLEADPWVRAFLAVAVLYLVTSAFTLAKVIRDRQEAGRIVSRVDQARLEKILAEHDPFEKL
;
A
#
# COMPACT_ATOMS: atom_id res chain seq x y z
N MET A 1 -46.59 -24.48 -38.22
CA MET A 1 -46.74 -23.02 -38.41
C MET A 1 -46.43 -22.39 -37.05
N SER A 2 -45.31 -21.65 -36.95
CA SER A 2 -44.77 -20.85 -35.82
C SER A 2 -44.92 -21.40 -34.40
N THR A 3 -43.86 -21.54 -33.62
CA THR A 3 -42.99 -20.41 -33.24
C THR A 3 -41.64 -20.97 -32.84
N GLY A 4 -40.58 -20.51 -33.53
CA GLY A 4 -39.21 -20.74 -33.12
C GLY A 4 -38.95 -19.96 -31.84
N THR A 5 -38.74 -20.67 -30.74
CA THR A 5 -38.18 -20.07 -29.53
C THR A 5 -36.72 -19.75 -29.83
N ASP A 6 -36.50 -18.47 -30.07
CA ASP A 6 -35.24 -17.80 -30.30
C ASP A 6 -34.21 -18.17 -29.23
N VAL A 7 -33.25 -19.02 -29.61
CA VAL A 7 -32.10 -19.41 -28.78
C VAL A 7 -30.92 -18.45 -29.01
N ALA A 8 -31.13 -17.29 -29.65
CA ALA A 8 -30.09 -16.34 -30.03
C ALA A 8 -30.06 -15.06 -29.18
N SER A 9 -30.52 -15.13 -27.92
CA SER A 9 -30.38 -14.04 -26.93
C SER A 9 -29.56 -14.46 -25.70
N VAL A 10 -28.42 -15.12 -25.92
CA VAL A 10 -27.27 -15.05 -25.00
C VAL A 10 -26.15 -14.30 -25.73
N ARG A 11 -26.51 -13.10 -26.18
CA ARG A 11 -25.58 -12.02 -26.47
C ARG A 11 -25.41 -11.26 -25.15
N ASP A 12 -24.16 -10.89 -24.88
CA ASP A 12 -23.80 -9.79 -23.99
C ASP A 12 -23.90 -10.08 -22.48
N ALA A 13 -23.21 -11.11 -22.03
CA ALA A 13 -22.50 -11.00 -20.75
C ALA A 13 -21.13 -10.35 -21.06
N ASP A 14 -21.13 -9.06 -21.34
CA ASP A 14 -19.88 -8.30 -21.37
C ASP A 14 -19.19 -8.47 -20.01
N PRO A 15 -17.92 -8.91 -19.96
CA PRO A 15 -17.17 -8.90 -18.72
C PRO A 15 -17.03 -7.44 -18.29
N VAL A 16 -17.78 -7.05 -17.26
CA VAL A 16 -17.69 -5.72 -16.64
C VAL A 16 -16.21 -5.46 -16.32
N PRO A 17 -15.56 -4.46 -16.95
CA PRO A 17 -14.20 -4.13 -16.58
C PRO A 17 -14.24 -3.61 -15.13
N MET A 18 -13.69 -4.39 -14.21
CA MET A 18 -13.38 -3.94 -12.85
C MET A 18 -12.28 -2.88 -12.96
N SER A 19 -12.64 -1.68 -13.38
CA SER A 19 -11.80 -0.50 -13.25
C SER A 19 -11.72 -0.17 -11.77
N GLU A 20 -10.81 -0.84 -11.06
CA GLU A 20 -10.35 -0.37 -9.75
C GLU A 20 -9.69 0.98 -9.99
N THR A 21 -10.47 2.05 -9.87
CA THR A 21 -9.95 3.40 -9.76
C THR A 21 -8.94 3.40 -8.61
N PRO A 22 -7.63 3.60 -8.89
CA PRO A 22 -6.66 3.65 -7.82
C PRO A 22 -7.00 4.88 -7.00
N VAL A 23 -7.55 4.68 -5.79
CA VAL A 23 -7.73 5.77 -4.83
C VAL A 23 -6.34 6.27 -4.49
N LYS A 24 -5.89 7.31 -5.20
CA LYS A 24 -4.65 8.01 -4.95
C LYS A 24 -4.83 8.75 -3.62
N GLN A 25 -4.60 8.05 -2.51
CA GLN A 25 -4.58 8.67 -1.19
C GLN A 25 -3.34 9.57 -1.09
N GLU A 26 -3.45 10.79 -1.60
CA GLU A 26 -2.52 11.87 -1.27
C GLU A 26 -2.80 12.31 0.15
N SER A 27 -2.03 11.80 1.10
CA SER A 27 -1.97 12.37 2.44
C SER A 27 -1.46 13.80 2.32
N THR A 28 -2.32 14.79 2.58
CA THR A 28 -1.94 16.20 2.60
C THR A 28 -0.77 16.39 3.57
N ALA A 29 0.22 17.21 3.19
CA ALA A 29 1.44 17.45 3.99
C ALA A 29 1.16 17.82 5.47
N ALA A 30 -0.01 18.42 5.74
CA ALA A 30 -0.49 18.70 7.09
C ALA A 30 -0.68 17.44 7.96
N PHE A 31 -1.26 16.36 7.43
CA PHE A 31 -1.44 15.10 8.17
C PHE A 31 -0.11 14.41 8.47
N TYR A 32 0.85 14.52 7.56
CA TYR A 32 2.21 14.02 7.80
C TYR A 32 2.89 14.78 8.95
N GLY A 33 2.82 16.11 8.94
CA GLY A 33 3.36 16.95 10.01
C GLY A 33 2.73 16.62 11.37
N GLN A 34 1.40 16.44 11.42
CA GLN A 34 0.70 16.02 12.63
C GLN A 34 1.18 14.64 13.12
N ALA A 35 1.33 13.66 12.23
CA ALA A 35 1.80 12.33 12.62
C ALA A 35 3.20 12.37 13.24
N VAL A 36 4.11 13.14 12.65
CA VAL A 36 5.47 13.33 13.18
C VAL A 36 5.44 14.03 14.55
N ALA A 37 4.63 15.09 14.69
CA ALA A 37 4.48 15.79 15.95
C ALA A 37 3.90 14.89 17.05
N SER A 38 2.82 14.14 16.77
CA SER A 38 2.22 13.18 17.70
C SER A 38 3.21 12.10 18.12
N PHE A 39 3.99 11.58 17.19
CA PHE A 39 5.03 10.61 17.48
C PHE A 39 6.11 11.19 18.40
N ALA A 40 6.58 12.41 18.13
CA ALA A 40 7.57 13.08 18.98
C ALA A 40 7.06 13.33 20.40
N VAL A 41 5.80 13.77 20.55
CA VAL A 41 5.15 13.95 21.85
C VAL A 41 5.03 12.62 22.60
N ALA A 42 4.61 11.55 21.91
CA ALA A 42 4.51 10.23 22.52
C ALA A 42 5.88 9.71 22.98
N LEU A 43 6.91 9.83 22.15
CA LEU A 43 8.28 9.42 22.49
C LEU A 43 8.82 10.20 23.70
N ALA A 44 8.59 11.51 23.73
CA ALA A 44 8.97 12.36 24.85
C ALA A 44 8.23 11.98 26.14
N ALA A 45 6.92 11.73 26.06
CA ALA A 45 6.12 11.27 27.20
C ALA A 45 6.62 9.92 27.74
N THR A 46 6.95 8.98 26.86
CA THR A 46 7.56 7.69 27.27
C THR A 46 8.91 7.91 27.95
N ALA A 47 9.78 8.76 27.39
CA ALA A 47 11.06 9.07 28.00
C ALA A 47 10.89 9.68 29.40
N VAL A 48 10.00 10.68 29.57
CA VAL A 48 9.68 11.26 30.88
C VAL A 48 9.12 10.20 31.84
N GLY A 49 8.28 9.29 31.36
CA GLY A 49 7.79 8.16 32.15
C GLY A 49 8.92 7.28 32.67
N ILE A 50 9.90 6.94 31.83
CA ILE A 50 11.11 6.20 32.25
C ILE A 50 11.96 7.02 33.22
N PHE A 51 11.98 8.35 33.09
CA PHE A 51 12.71 9.22 34.02
C PHE A 51 12.06 9.31 35.40
N GLN A 52 10.73 9.35 35.46
CA GLN A 52 9.96 9.42 36.71
C GLN A 52 9.76 8.07 37.38
N LEU A 53 10.07 6.97 36.68
CA LEU A 53 9.91 5.62 37.22
C LEU A 53 10.87 5.40 38.38
N GLU A 54 10.34 5.07 39.55
CA GLU A 54 11.09 4.57 40.71
C GLU A 54 11.57 3.15 40.42
N ALA A 55 12.68 3.06 39.69
CA ALA A 55 13.35 1.81 39.37
C ALA A 55 14.86 2.00 39.44
N ASP A 56 15.57 0.88 39.56
CA ASP A 56 17.03 0.86 39.53
C ASP A 56 17.57 1.53 38.25
N PRO A 57 18.66 2.33 38.33
CA PRO A 57 19.23 3.00 37.17
C PRO A 57 19.52 2.06 36.00
N TRP A 58 19.90 0.82 36.27
CA TRP A 58 20.17 -0.18 35.24
C TRP A 58 18.92 -0.59 34.48
N VAL A 59 17.79 -0.76 35.18
CA VAL A 59 16.50 -1.07 34.58
C VAL A 59 16.03 0.09 33.70
N ARG A 60 16.21 1.34 34.18
CA ARG A 60 15.88 2.55 33.40
C ARG A 60 16.71 2.65 32.12
N ALA A 61 18.00 2.36 32.20
CA ALA A 61 18.88 2.34 31.03
C ALA A 61 18.48 1.23 30.03
N PHE A 62 18.16 0.04 30.52
CA PHE A 62 17.67 -1.06 29.67
C PHE A 62 16.38 -0.69 28.94
N LEU A 63 15.40 -0.12 29.65
CA LEU A 63 14.14 0.34 29.04
C LEU A 63 14.37 1.45 28.00
N ALA A 64 15.27 2.39 28.27
CA ALA A 64 15.60 3.44 27.32
C ALA A 64 16.18 2.86 26.02
N VAL A 65 17.15 1.94 26.12
CA VAL A 65 17.73 1.27 24.95
C VAL A 65 16.70 0.40 24.22
N ALA A 66 15.85 -0.33 24.96
CA ALA A 66 14.80 -1.16 24.38
C ALA A 66 13.81 -0.32 23.57
N VAL A 67 13.36 0.83 24.09
CA VAL A 67 12.46 1.74 23.36
C VAL A 67 13.15 2.30 22.12
N LEU A 68 14.40 2.76 22.23
CA LEU A 68 15.14 3.30 21.08
C LEU A 68 15.32 2.26 19.97
N TYR A 69 15.69 1.03 20.34
CA TYR A 69 15.88 -0.06 19.38
C TYR A 69 14.57 -0.52 18.76
N LEU A 70 13.49 -0.62 19.55
CA LEU A 70 12.15 -0.97 19.08
C LEU A 70 11.64 0.05 18.06
N VAL A 71 11.76 1.34 18.36
CA VAL A 71 11.36 2.44 17.46
C VAL A 71 12.13 2.38 16.15
N THR A 72 13.46 2.23 16.23
CA THR A 72 14.33 2.14 15.05
C THR A 72 13.94 0.95 14.17
N SER A 73 13.75 -0.22 14.79
CA SER A 73 13.38 -1.45 14.07
C SER A 73 11.98 -1.35 13.46
N ALA A 74 11.02 -0.75 14.16
CA ALA A 74 9.67 -0.53 13.65
C ALA A 74 9.67 0.35 12.39
N PHE A 75 10.46 1.44 12.38
CA PHE A 75 10.61 2.28 11.19
C PHE A 75 11.28 1.57 10.02
N THR A 76 12.32 0.76 10.29
CA THR A 76 12.96 -0.06 9.25
C THR A 76 11.97 -1.06 8.66
N LEU A 77 11.21 -1.75 9.50
CA LEU A 77 10.18 -2.68 9.06
C LEU A 77 9.10 -1.97 8.23
N ALA A 78 8.63 -0.80 8.68
CA ALA A 78 7.66 0.00 7.94
C ALA A 78 8.18 0.42 6.56
N LYS A 79 9.45 0.82 6.46
CA LYS A 79 10.10 1.11 5.17
C LYS A 79 10.11 -0.13 4.28
N VAL A 80 10.61 -1.26 4.77
CA VAL A 80 10.67 -2.51 4.00
C VAL A 80 9.29 -2.91 3.48
N ILE A 81 8.24 -2.81 4.29
CA ILE A 81 6.87 -3.13 3.86
C ILE A 81 6.42 -2.17 2.75
N ARG A 82 6.66 -0.87 2.91
CA ARG A 82 6.31 0.15 1.90
C ARG A 82 7.08 -0.07 0.60
N ASP A 83 8.38 -0.31 0.67
CA ASP A 83 9.25 -0.55 -0.48
C ASP A 83 8.77 -1.79 -1.27
N ARG A 84 8.32 -2.85 -0.57
CA ARG A 84 7.73 -4.04 -1.21
C ARG A 84 6.39 -3.75 -1.89
N GLN A 85 5.53 -2.91 -1.31
CA GLN A 85 4.27 -2.51 -1.93
C GLN A 85 4.51 -1.64 -3.18
N GLU A 86 5.48 -0.72 -3.12
CA GLU A 86 5.85 0.13 -4.26
C GLU A 86 6.47 -0.69 -5.40
N ALA A 87 7.37 -1.64 -5.10
CA ALA A 87 7.95 -2.55 -6.08
C ALA A 87 6.87 -3.36 -6.82
N GLY A 88 5.89 -3.92 -6.10
CA GLY A 88 4.78 -4.67 -6.72
C GLY A 88 3.91 -3.84 -7.66
N ARG A 89 3.65 -2.57 -7.32
CA ARG A 89 2.89 -1.64 -8.17
C ARG A 89 3.65 -1.21 -9.43
N ILE A 90 4.98 -1.14 -9.37
CA ILE A 90 5.80 -0.77 -10.54
C ILE A 90 5.86 -1.93 -11.53
N VAL A 91 6.06 -3.16 -11.04
CA VAL A 91 6.11 -4.36 -11.89
C VAL A 91 4.81 -4.53 -12.68
N SER A 92 3.65 -4.40 -12.04
CA SER A 92 2.36 -4.54 -12.72
C SER A 92 2.12 -3.51 -13.83
N ARG A 93 2.58 -2.27 -13.65
CA ARG A 93 2.50 -1.23 -14.70
C ARG A 93 3.42 -1.52 -15.89
N VAL A 94 4.62 -2.03 -15.63
CA VAL A 94 5.56 -2.40 -16.70
C VAL A 94 5.04 -3.59 -17.49
N ASP A 95 4.46 -4.58 -16.81
CA ASP A 95 3.86 -5.75 -17.47
C ASP A 95 2.65 -5.35 -18.31
N GLN A 96 1.79 -4.45 -17.80
CA GLN A 96 0.68 -3.88 -18.59
C GLN A 96 1.18 -3.14 -19.83
N ALA A 97 2.16 -2.24 -19.70
CA ALA A 97 2.70 -1.50 -20.84
C ALA A 97 3.41 -2.41 -21.87
N ARG A 98 4.07 -3.48 -21.41
CA ARG A 98 4.68 -4.48 -22.29
C ARG A 98 3.63 -5.32 -23.01
N LEU A 99 2.57 -5.72 -22.30
CA LEU A 99 1.46 -6.46 -22.88
C LEU A 99 0.70 -5.61 -23.91
N GLU A 100 0.42 -4.35 -23.61
CA GLU A 100 -0.16 -3.38 -24.55
C GLU A 100 0.71 -3.22 -25.79
N LYS A 101 2.03 -3.15 -25.63
CA LYS A 101 2.94 -3.07 -26.77
C LYS A 101 2.92 -4.33 -27.63
N ILE A 102 2.91 -5.52 -27.04
CA ILE A 102 2.83 -6.79 -27.78
C ILE A 102 1.48 -6.93 -28.49
N LEU A 103 0.38 -6.54 -27.85
CA LEU A 103 -0.96 -6.49 -28.45
C LEU A 103 -1.06 -5.46 -29.58
N ALA A 104 -0.35 -4.33 -29.47
CA ALA A 104 -0.31 -3.32 -30.53
C ALA A 104 0.59 -3.73 -31.71
N GLU A 105 1.69 -4.45 -31.45
CA GLU A 105 2.58 -4.98 -32.50
C GLU A 105 2.01 -6.22 -33.20
N HIS A 106 1.23 -7.04 -32.49
CA HIS A 106 0.43 -8.12 -33.06
C HIS A 106 -1.04 -7.70 -33.03
N ASP A 107 -1.50 -6.93 -34.01
CA ASP A 107 -2.91 -6.64 -34.20
C ASP A 107 -3.58 -7.79 -34.99
N PRO A 108 -4.25 -8.76 -34.32
CA PRO A 108 -4.91 -9.87 -35.01
C PRO A 108 -6.17 -9.42 -35.78
N PHE A 109 -6.61 -8.17 -35.68
CA PHE A 109 -7.84 -7.67 -36.29
C PHE A 109 -7.62 -6.95 -37.62
N GLU A 110 -6.38 -6.72 -38.06
CA GLU A 110 -6.10 -6.11 -39.37
C GLU A 110 -6.36 -7.07 -40.56
N LYS A 111 -6.69 -8.34 -40.29
CA LYS A 111 -6.91 -9.40 -41.29
C LYS A 111 -8.36 -9.89 -41.45
N LEU A 112 -9.37 -9.15 -40.96
CA LEU A 112 -10.78 -9.42 -41.29
C LEU A 112 -11.45 -8.26 -42.03
#